data_AF-A0A2S0U846-F1
#
_entry.id   AF-A0A2S0U846-F1
#
_cell.length_a   1.000
_cell.length_b   1.000
_cell.length_c   1.000
_cell.angle_alpha   90.00
_cell.angle_beta   90.00
_cell.angle_gamma   90.00
#
_symmetry.space_group_name_H-M   'P 1'
#
loop_
_entity.id
_entity.type
_entity.pdbx_description
1 polymer ?
#
loop_
_entity_poly.entity_id
_entity_poly.type
_entity_poly.pdbx_seq_one_letter_code
_entity_poly.pdbx_strand_id
1 'polypeptide(L)'
;MFTPEQVKPFLLHPDALVSNGAIQYFAESYQYTDGIMELVLDKLRRTENPGSVYLHWAIHFPQSSQTVAEIVKLLLSDDLKDMQKDLLSQILLSSSPRLLEQVSSELEHLPEEIRTKAQVHMGIASLSAEELTAAFEQMLEASRGLDYGDLEYDYLDYLITQMVQTGALAELQVIGKLKDHNREDLEDYTTAYYAQAAGRMKLESAVPLLIEFLTSENDLLVEQSLDALVRIGGDEVIARLTSRYEQEADDYFKLYAAEALGRMSASSAESSLLQLLQKERNLTHATKLASGLCRLGSAQSVPVVAKMIEMGFDDEYLDLREALYINCIMNQVEIPELSRWRKEIEHKDARRHV
;
A
#
# COMPACT_ATOMS: atom_id res chain seq x y z
N MET A 1 15.55 1.06 12.52
CA MET A 1 14.36 1.06 11.65
C MET A 1 14.07 2.46 11.20
N PHE A 2 13.46 2.59 10.02
CA PHE A 2 12.99 3.87 9.50
C PHE A 2 11.81 4.41 10.31
N THR A 3 11.93 5.68 10.68
CA THR A 3 10.80 6.50 11.10
C THR A 3 10.30 7.33 9.91
N PRO A 4 9.02 7.74 9.90
CA PRO A 4 8.48 8.59 8.85
C PRO A 4 9.29 9.85 8.59
N GLU A 5 9.76 10.53 9.64
CA GLU A 5 10.57 11.75 9.53
C GLU A 5 11.98 11.50 8.97
N GLN A 6 12.54 10.30 9.16
CA GLN A 6 13.81 9.92 8.54
C GLN A 6 13.66 9.63 7.05
N VAL A 7 12.53 9.05 6.63
CA VAL A 7 12.28 8.68 5.22
C VAL A 7 11.84 9.87 4.39
N LYS A 8 11.07 10.79 4.96
CA LYS A 8 10.47 11.94 4.27
C LYS A 8 11.42 12.75 3.39
N PRO A 9 12.66 13.11 3.80
CA PRO A 9 13.58 13.85 2.93
C PRO A 9 13.95 13.09 1.65
N PHE A 10 13.89 11.76 1.65
CA PHE A 10 14.22 10.93 0.50
C PHE A 10 13.16 10.95 -0.60
N LEU A 11 11.95 11.48 -0.35
CA LEU A 11 10.94 11.71 -1.41
C LEU A 11 11.47 12.61 -2.53
N LEU A 12 12.41 13.52 -2.22
CA LEU A 12 13.07 14.40 -3.20
C LEU A 12 14.45 13.90 -3.63
N HIS A 13 14.85 12.69 -3.24
CA HIS A 13 16.18 12.15 -3.55
C HIS A 13 16.42 12.13 -5.07
N PRO A 14 17.62 12.50 -5.57
CA PRO A 14 17.88 12.56 -7.02
C PRO A 14 17.77 11.18 -7.70
N ASP A 15 18.25 10.12 -7.03
CA ASP A 15 18.09 8.75 -7.51
C ASP A 15 16.63 8.29 -7.39
N ALA A 16 15.98 8.04 -8.54
CA ALA A 16 14.57 7.66 -8.62
C ALA A 16 14.25 6.38 -7.85
N LEU A 17 15.19 5.43 -7.79
CA LEU A 17 15.02 4.18 -7.04
C LEU A 17 14.82 4.47 -5.54
N VAL A 18 15.60 5.40 -5.00
CA VAL A 18 15.55 5.80 -3.59
C VAL A 18 14.30 6.63 -3.31
N SER A 19 13.96 7.58 -4.19
CA SER A 19 12.73 8.38 -4.00
C SER A 19 11.46 7.53 -4.09
N ASN A 20 11.40 6.58 -5.02
CA ASN A 20 10.27 5.65 -5.12
C ASN A 20 10.22 4.67 -3.95
N GLY A 21 11.38 4.24 -3.43
CA GLY A 21 11.44 3.49 -2.17
C GLY A 21 10.87 4.27 -0.98
N ALA A 22 11.07 5.59 -0.94
CA ALA A 22 10.44 6.44 0.07
C ALA A 22 8.92 6.53 -0.11
N ILE A 23 8.43 6.68 -1.34
CA ILE A 23 6.98 6.67 -1.63
C ILE A 23 6.38 5.33 -1.21
N GLN A 24 7.00 4.21 -1.59
CA GLN A 24 6.55 2.87 -1.22
C GLN A 24 6.49 2.67 0.31
N TYR A 25 7.50 3.13 1.06
CA TYR A 25 7.49 3.08 2.52
C TYR A 25 6.22 3.70 3.11
N PHE A 26 5.86 4.91 2.67
CA PHE A 26 4.65 5.59 3.15
C PHE A 26 3.37 4.86 2.72
N ALA A 27 3.32 4.38 1.47
CA ALA A 27 2.17 3.68 0.91
C ALA A 27 1.85 2.40 1.68
N GLU A 28 2.88 1.59 1.95
CA GLU A 28 2.72 0.26 2.52
C GLU A 28 2.63 0.25 4.05
N SER A 29 3.28 1.21 4.73
CA SER A 29 3.27 1.30 6.20
C SER A 29 2.09 2.09 6.77
N TYR A 30 1.43 2.90 5.92
CA TYR A 30 0.38 3.87 6.29
C TYR A 30 0.82 4.91 7.34
N GLN A 31 2.13 5.11 7.53
CA GLN A 31 2.67 6.09 8.48
C GLN A 31 2.88 7.45 7.82
N TYR A 32 1.77 8.08 7.43
CA TYR A 32 1.82 9.38 6.76
C TYR A 32 2.26 10.51 7.69
N THR A 33 2.96 11.49 7.12
CA THR A 33 3.33 12.75 7.79
C THR A 33 2.89 13.94 6.94
N ASP A 34 2.78 15.12 7.54
CA ASP A 34 2.33 16.33 6.83
C ASP A 34 3.26 16.67 5.67
N GLY A 35 2.74 17.07 4.51
CA GLY A 35 3.58 17.54 3.41
C GLY A 35 4.13 16.47 2.48
N ILE A 36 3.85 15.17 2.70
CA ILE A 36 4.41 14.10 1.85
C ILE A 36 3.92 14.18 0.41
N MET A 37 2.67 14.59 0.18
CA MET A 37 2.13 14.73 -1.16
C MET A 37 2.72 15.94 -1.89
N GLU A 38 2.89 17.06 -1.18
CA GLU A 38 3.57 18.25 -1.69
C GLU A 38 4.99 17.90 -2.20
N LEU A 39 5.71 17.04 -1.47
CA LEU A 39 7.04 16.56 -1.89
C LEU A 39 6.97 15.65 -3.12
N VAL A 40 5.98 14.76 -3.21
CA VAL A 40 5.78 13.89 -4.39
C VAL A 40 5.47 14.73 -5.63
N LEU A 41 4.57 15.70 -5.54
CA LEU A 41 4.23 16.60 -6.64
C LEU A 41 5.41 17.52 -7.01
N ASP A 42 6.18 17.98 -6.02
CA ASP A 42 7.43 18.72 -6.26
C ASP A 42 8.47 17.88 -7.01
N LYS A 43 8.65 16.60 -6.64
CA LYS A 43 9.49 15.67 -7.39
C LYS A 43 9.01 15.51 -8.83
N LEU A 44 7.69 15.33 -9.03
CA LEU A 44 7.07 15.17 -10.34
C LEU A 44 7.33 16.39 -11.25
N ARG A 45 7.27 17.62 -10.70
CA ARG A 45 7.57 18.84 -11.47
C ARG A 45 9.04 19.01 -11.83
N ARG A 46 9.94 18.54 -10.96
CA ARG A 46 11.39 18.74 -11.15
C ARG A 46 12.04 17.72 -12.07
N THR A 47 11.38 16.59 -12.33
CA THR A 47 11.94 15.52 -13.16
C THR A 47 11.72 15.78 -14.65
N GLU A 48 12.73 15.50 -15.47
CA GLU A 48 12.59 15.49 -16.93
C GLU A 48 11.82 14.26 -17.44
N ASN A 49 11.69 13.23 -16.59
CA ASN A 49 10.94 12.01 -16.89
C ASN A 49 9.85 11.78 -15.84
N PRO A 50 8.63 12.31 -16.03
CA PRO A 50 7.50 12.11 -15.11
C PRO A 50 7.18 10.65 -14.79
N GLY A 51 7.41 9.73 -15.74
CA GLY A 51 7.21 8.29 -15.55
C GLY A 51 8.18 7.64 -14.56
N SER A 52 9.26 8.34 -14.17
CA SER A 52 10.18 7.89 -13.12
C SER A 52 9.63 8.06 -11.70
N VAL A 53 8.51 8.77 -11.53
CA VAL A 53 7.85 8.97 -10.23
C VAL A 53 6.68 8.00 -10.12
N TYR A 54 6.74 7.08 -9.16
CA TYR A 54 5.77 6.00 -9.03
C TYR A 54 4.50 6.47 -8.29
N LEU A 55 3.66 7.21 -9.01
CA LEU A 55 2.43 7.82 -8.48
C LEU A 55 1.39 6.80 -8.00
N HIS A 56 1.42 5.55 -8.48
CA HIS A 56 0.51 4.50 -8.02
C HIS A 56 0.64 4.21 -6.52
N TRP A 57 1.84 4.35 -5.94
CA TRP A 57 2.04 4.24 -4.50
C TRP A 57 1.49 5.45 -3.72
N ALA A 58 1.30 6.58 -4.39
CA ALA A 58 0.88 7.83 -3.78
C ALA A 58 -0.64 8.05 -3.79
N ILE A 59 -1.44 7.13 -4.36
CA ILE A 59 -2.89 7.26 -4.55
C ILE A 59 -3.61 7.68 -3.26
N HIS A 60 -3.30 7.04 -2.13
CA HIS A 60 -3.99 7.28 -0.86
C HIS A 60 -3.25 8.22 0.11
N PHE A 61 -2.22 8.92 -0.35
CA PHE A 61 -1.51 9.87 0.52
C PHE A 61 -2.45 11.02 0.91
N PRO A 62 -2.34 11.54 2.15
CA PRO A 62 -3.13 12.68 2.59
C PRO A 62 -2.95 13.89 1.69
N GLN A 63 -4.06 14.57 1.42
CA GLN A 63 -4.12 15.73 0.53
C GLN A 63 -4.40 17.00 1.33
N SER A 64 -3.87 18.11 0.84
CA SER A 64 -4.18 19.47 1.30
C SER A 64 -4.91 20.25 0.21
N SER A 65 -5.52 21.39 0.54
CA SER A 65 -6.12 22.28 -0.46
C SER A 65 -5.11 22.69 -1.54
N GLN A 66 -3.84 22.83 -1.16
CA GLN A 66 -2.76 23.16 -2.09
C GLN A 66 -2.46 22.01 -3.05
N THR A 67 -2.36 20.77 -2.54
CA THR A 67 -2.05 19.62 -3.41
C THR A 67 -3.18 19.32 -4.37
N VAL A 68 -4.44 19.39 -3.92
CA VAL A 68 -5.60 19.20 -4.80
C VAL A 68 -5.65 20.25 -5.91
N ALA A 69 -5.48 21.53 -5.59
CA ALA A 69 -5.42 22.59 -6.60
C ALA A 69 -4.24 22.42 -7.56
N GLU A 70 -3.11 21.90 -7.07
CA GLU A 70 -1.94 21.61 -7.89
C GLU A 70 -2.19 20.42 -8.84
N ILE A 71 -2.79 19.34 -8.36
CA ILE A 71 -3.14 18.17 -9.18
C ILE A 71 -4.07 18.57 -10.32
N VAL A 72 -5.10 19.39 -10.05
CA VAL A 72 -6.01 19.87 -11.10
C VAL A 72 -5.25 20.68 -12.16
N LYS A 73 -4.30 21.53 -11.76
CA LYS A 73 -3.44 22.26 -12.72
C LYS A 73 -2.59 21.32 -13.57
N LEU A 74 -2.02 20.28 -12.96
CA LEU A 74 -1.22 19.28 -13.68
C LEU A 74 -2.07 18.49 -14.68
N LEU A 75 -3.30 18.11 -14.32
CA LEU A 75 -4.24 17.42 -15.21
C LEU A 75 -4.64 18.27 -16.42
N LEU A 76 -4.81 19.58 -16.22
CA LEU A 76 -5.12 20.55 -17.28
C LEU A 76 -3.89 20.94 -18.13
N SER A 77 -2.67 20.59 -17.70
CA SER A 77 -1.45 20.88 -18.45
C SER A 77 -1.23 19.88 -19.58
N ASP A 78 -0.52 20.30 -20.62
CA ASP A 78 -0.07 19.41 -21.71
C ASP A 78 1.30 18.75 -21.43
N ASP A 79 1.87 19.00 -20.25
CA ASP A 79 3.25 18.59 -19.89
C ASP A 79 3.33 17.10 -19.45
N LEU A 80 2.19 16.47 -19.18
CA LEU A 80 2.12 15.08 -18.71
C LEU A 80 1.50 14.15 -19.75
N LYS A 81 2.00 12.91 -19.80
CA LYS A 81 1.44 11.85 -20.64
C LYS A 81 0.18 11.26 -19.99
N ASP A 82 -0.64 10.59 -20.80
CA ASP A 82 -1.92 10.01 -20.39
C ASP A 82 -1.80 9.14 -19.13
N MET A 83 -0.84 8.21 -19.07
CA MET A 83 -0.62 7.37 -17.87
C MET A 83 -0.39 8.17 -16.58
N GLN A 84 0.35 9.29 -16.63
CA GLN A 84 0.55 10.13 -15.44
C GLN A 84 -0.73 10.91 -15.10
N LYS A 85 -1.50 11.34 -16.11
CA LYS A 85 -2.79 11.99 -15.89
C LYS A 85 -3.80 11.02 -15.28
N ASP A 86 -3.81 9.76 -15.68
CA ASP A 86 -4.69 8.73 -15.11
C ASP A 86 -4.39 8.52 -13.62
N LEU A 87 -3.11 8.36 -13.25
CA LEU A 87 -2.69 8.22 -11.86
C LEU A 87 -2.98 9.48 -11.03
N LEU A 88 -2.76 10.67 -11.59
CA LEU A 88 -3.13 11.93 -10.93
C LEU A 88 -4.65 12.08 -10.77
N SER A 89 -5.44 11.55 -11.70
CA SER A 89 -6.90 11.53 -11.60
C SER A 89 -7.35 10.62 -10.46
N GLN A 90 -6.72 9.45 -10.28
CA GLN A 90 -6.98 8.57 -9.14
C GLN A 90 -6.59 9.25 -7.81
N ILE A 91 -5.42 9.90 -7.74
CA ILE A 91 -4.99 10.66 -6.55
C ILE A 91 -5.97 11.82 -6.26
N LEU A 92 -6.46 12.51 -7.30
CA LEU A 92 -7.48 13.55 -7.12
C LEU A 92 -8.76 12.96 -6.54
N LEU A 93 -9.26 11.87 -7.12
CA LEU A 93 -10.53 11.24 -6.74
C LEU A 93 -10.47 10.58 -5.36
N SER A 94 -9.29 10.19 -4.87
CA SER A 94 -9.10 9.71 -3.49
C SER A 94 -9.13 10.83 -2.44
N SER A 95 -9.14 12.11 -2.87
CA SER A 95 -9.22 13.26 -1.97
C SER A 95 -10.56 13.34 -1.25
N SER A 96 -10.55 13.89 -0.04
CA SER A 96 -11.81 14.11 0.70
C SER A 96 -12.77 15.05 -0.07
N PRO A 97 -14.09 14.86 0.05
CA PRO A 97 -15.13 15.70 -0.57
C PRO A 97 -14.92 17.17 -0.37
N ARG A 98 -14.61 17.56 0.86
CA ARG A 98 -14.37 18.96 1.24
C ARG A 98 -13.23 19.60 0.44
N LEU A 99 -12.23 18.81 0.04
CA LEU A 99 -11.14 19.31 -0.79
C LEU A 99 -11.55 19.38 -2.26
N LEU A 100 -12.31 18.40 -2.76
CA LEU A 100 -12.86 18.43 -4.12
C LEU A 100 -13.83 19.61 -4.33
N GLU A 101 -14.67 19.92 -3.34
CA GLU A 101 -15.59 21.06 -3.38
C GLU A 101 -14.86 22.40 -3.54
N GLN A 102 -13.68 22.54 -2.92
CA GLN A 102 -12.87 23.76 -3.00
C GLN A 102 -12.31 24.05 -4.40
N VAL A 103 -12.23 23.03 -5.26
CA VAL A 103 -11.77 23.14 -6.65
C VAL A 103 -12.88 22.84 -7.65
N SER A 104 -14.15 22.88 -7.21
CA SER A 104 -15.32 22.52 -8.02
C SER A 104 -15.43 23.29 -9.34
N SER A 105 -15.07 24.57 -9.36
CA SER A 105 -15.02 25.36 -10.59
C SER A 105 -13.99 24.84 -11.59
N GLU A 106 -12.81 24.44 -11.10
CA GLU A 106 -11.73 23.94 -11.92
C GLU A 106 -12.01 22.52 -12.43
N LEU A 107 -12.74 21.71 -11.65
CA LEU A 107 -13.20 20.38 -12.07
C LEU A 107 -14.12 20.44 -13.31
N GLU A 108 -14.82 21.55 -13.56
CA GLU A 108 -15.67 21.70 -14.74
C GLU A 108 -14.88 21.63 -16.06
N HIS A 109 -13.59 21.99 -16.01
CA HIS A 109 -12.67 22.00 -17.14
C HIS A 109 -11.97 20.65 -17.37
N LEU A 110 -12.09 19.70 -16.44
CA LEU A 110 -11.52 18.36 -16.60
C LEU A 110 -12.40 17.49 -17.52
N PRO A 111 -11.84 16.39 -18.05
CA PRO A 111 -12.59 15.36 -18.75
C PRO A 111 -13.87 14.94 -18.02
N GLU A 112 -14.91 14.64 -18.81
CA GLU A 112 -16.25 14.32 -18.29
C GLU A 112 -16.25 13.15 -17.30
N GLU A 113 -15.43 12.13 -17.55
CA GLU A 113 -15.29 10.98 -16.65
C GLU A 113 -14.84 11.39 -15.25
N ILE A 114 -13.76 12.18 -15.15
CA ILE A 114 -13.20 12.65 -13.88
C ILE A 114 -14.23 13.53 -13.16
N ARG A 115 -14.86 14.45 -13.88
CA ARG A 115 -15.89 15.34 -13.31
C ARG A 115 -17.07 14.54 -12.75
N THR A 116 -17.51 13.50 -13.46
CA THR A 116 -18.62 12.64 -13.04
C THR A 116 -18.27 11.87 -11.77
N LYS A 117 -17.09 11.23 -11.73
CA LYS A 117 -16.59 10.51 -10.55
C LYS A 117 -16.43 11.45 -9.34
N ALA A 118 -15.87 12.65 -9.55
CA ALA A 118 -15.74 13.64 -8.48
C ALA A 118 -17.10 14.11 -7.93
N GLN A 119 -18.10 14.32 -8.79
CA GLN A 119 -19.47 14.66 -8.37
C GLN A 119 -20.10 13.53 -7.56
N VAL A 120 -19.92 12.29 -7.98
CA VAL A 120 -20.38 11.11 -7.23
C VAL A 120 -19.73 11.06 -5.84
N HIS A 121 -18.40 11.24 -5.74
CA HIS A 121 -17.69 11.23 -4.47
C HIS A 121 -18.16 12.33 -3.51
N MET A 122 -18.35 13.55 -4.01
CA MET A 122 -18.90 14.66 -3.23
C MET A 122 -20.34 14.36 -2.77
N GLY A 123 -21.16 13.74 -3.62
CA GLY A 123 -22.53 13.36 -3.28
C GLY A 123 -22.61 12.34 -2.14
N ILE A 124 -21.74 11.33 -2.14
CA ILE A 124 -21.71 10.29 -1.09
C ILE A 124 -21.44 10.90 0.29
N ALA A 125 -20.65 11.98 0.37
CA ALA A 125 -20.35 12.70 1.62
C ALA A 125 -21.60 13.26 2.32
N SER A 126 -22.67 13.48 1.56
CA SER A 126 -23.93 14.04 2.06
C SER A 126 -24.95 12.99 2.50
N LEU A 127 -24.67 11.71 2.26
CA LEU A 127 -25.58 10.60 2.57
C LEU A 127 -25.66 10.36 4.08
N SER A 128 -26.85 9.97 4.55
CA SER A 128 -27.06 9.47 5.92
C SER A 128 -26.36 8.12 6.13
N ALA A 129 -26.21 7.69 7.38
CA ALA A 129 -25.66 6.38 7.69
C ALA A 129 -26.47 5.23 7.06
N GLU A 130 -27.80 5.36 7.03
CA GLU A 130 -28.70 4.41 6.38
C GLU A 130 -28.52 4.41 4.86
N GLU A 131 -28.40 5.59 4.24
CA GLU A 131 -28.20 5.74 2.80
C GLU A 131 -26.83 5.20 2.36
N LEU A 132 -25.77 5.47 3.11
CA LEU A 132 -24.42 4.91 2.88
C LEU A 132 -24.45 3.38 2.93
N THR A 133 -25.09 2.82 3.97
CA THR A 133 -25.20 1.37 4.14
C THR A 133 -25.97 0.75 2.97
N ALA A 134 -27.11 1.33 2.60
CA ALA A 134 -27.91 0.84 1.48
C ALA A 134 -27.16 0.92 0.15
N ALA A 135 -26.45 2.03 -0.12
CA ALA A 135 -25.65 2.20 -1.33
C ALA A 135 -24.51 1.18 -1.40
N PHE A 136 -23.84 0.92 -0.28
CA PHE A 136 -22.76 -0.05 -0.18
C PHE A 136 -23.26 -1.49 -0.38
N GLU A 137 -24.34 -1.88 0.29
CA GLU A 137 -24.94 -3.21 0.11
C GLU A 137 -25.44 -3.43 -1.33
N GLN A 138 -26.08 -2.41 -1.92
CA GLN A 138 -26.53 -2.48 -3.31
C GLN A 138 -25.35 -2.64 -4.27
N MET A 139 -24.25 -1.93 -4.05
CA MET A 139 -23.08 -2.02 -4.92
C MET A 139 -22.36 -3.36 -4.76
N LEU A 140 -22.25 -3.89 -3.53
CA LEU A 140 -21.70 -5.23 -3.31
C LEU A 140 -22.52 -6.31 -4.04
N GLU A 141 -23.84 -6.23 -3.98
CA GLU A 141 -24.71 -7.17 -4.69
C GLU A 141 -24.57 -7.03 -6.21
N ALA A 142 -24.48 -5.79 -6.72
CA ALA A 142 -24.24 -5.54 -8.16
C ALA A 142 -22.85 -6.03 -8.62
N SER A 143 -21.90 -6.14 -7.70
CA SER A 143 -20.53 -6.59 -7.96
C SER A 143 -20.37 -8.11 -7.93
N ARG A 144 -21.40 -8.84 -7.48
CA ARG A 144 -21.35 -10.28 -7.30
C ARG A 144 -21.11 -10.98 -8.65
N GLY A 145 -20.07 -11.82 -8.70
CA GLY A 145 -19.70 -12.57 -9.90
C GLY A 145 -19.02 -11.75 -10.99
N LEU A 146 -18.73 -10.46 -10.75
CA LEU A 146 -17.85 -9.68 -11.62
C LEU A 146 -16.39 -10.10 -11.40
N ASP A 147 -15.62 -10.09 -12.47
CA ASP A 147 -14.16 -10.18 -12.37
C ASP A 147 -13.61 -8.93 -11.70
N TYR A 148 -12.45 -9.04 -11.04
CA TYR A 148 -11.84 -7.94 -10.29
C TYR A 148 -11.68 -6.65 -11.10
N GLY A 149 -11.35 -6.76 -12.40
CA GLY A 149 -11.18 -5.60 -13.29
C GLY A 149 -12.47 -4.87 -13.66
N ASP A 150 -13.63 -5.50 -13.45
CA ASP A 150 -14.95 -4.92 -13.73
C ASP A 150 -15.59 -4.32 -12.46
N LEU A 151 -14.92 -4.43 -11.31
CA LEU A 151 -15.39 -3.83 -10.07
C LEU A 151 -15.28 -2.31 -10.12
N GLU A 152 -16.33 -1.65 -9.65
CA GLU A 152 -16.31 -0.22 -9.30
C GLU A 152 -15.55 -0.03 -7.97
N TYR A 153 -14.29 -0.45 -7.93
CA TYR A 153 -13.44 -0.52 -6.74
C TYR A 153 -13.35 0.84 -6.05
N ASP A 154 -13.10 1.91 -6.82
CA ASP A 154 -12.98 3.27 -6.29
C ASP A 154 -14.26 3.70 -5.54
N TYR A 155 -15.43 3.36 -6.07
CA TYR A 155 -16.72 3.71 -5.47
C TYR A 155 -16.98 2.90 -4.20
N LEU A 156 -16.67 1.59 -4.21
CA LEU A 156 -16.79 0.74 -3.02
C LEU A 156 -15.80 1.14 -1.92
N ASP A 157 -14.53 1.41 -2.23
CA ASP A 157 -13.52 1.92 -1.30
C ASP A 157 -13.96 3.25 -0.68
N TYR A 158 -14.56 4.12 -1.49
CA TYR A 158 -15.04 5.39 -1.01
C TYR A 158 -16.22 5.22 -0.05
N LEU A 159 -17.22 4.40 -0.38
CA LEU A 159 -18.37 4.14 0.48
C LEU A 159 -17.95 3.57 1.84
N ILE A 160 -17.13 2.52 1.84
CA ILE A 160 -16.67 1.87 3.09
C ILE A 160 -15.80 2.83 3.92
N THR A 161 -14.99 3.66 3.27
CA THR A 161 -14.20 4.71 3.94
C THR A 161 -15.11 5.74 4.61
N GLN A 162 -16.15 6.23 3.92
CA GLN A 162 -17.09 7.18 4.50
C GLN A 162 -17.89 6.55 5.65
N MET A 163 -18.30 5.29 5.52
CA MET A 163 -19.01 4.58 6.59
C MET A 163 -18.16 4.45 7.86
N VAL A 164 -16.86 4.20 7.73
CA VAL A 164 -15.93 4.19 8.87
C VAL A 164 -15.75 5.61 9.45
N GLN A 165 -15.54 6.63 8.60
CA GLN A 165 -15.30 8.00 9.06
C GLN A 165 -16.50 8.63 9.76
N THR A 166 -17.72 8.32 9.32
CA THR A 166 -18.97 8.84 9.88
C THR A 166 -19.48 8.02 11.07
N GLY A 167 -18.86 6.86 11.35
CA GLY A 167 -19.33 5.93 12.37
C GLY A 167 -20.61 5.18 12.00
N ALA A 168 -20.93 5.10 10.70
CA ALA A 168 -22.05 4.30 10.19
C ALA A 168 -21.81 2.77 10.36
N LEU A 169 -20.56 2.36 10.59
CA LEU A 169 -20.19 0.97 10.89
C LEU A 169 -19.78 0.80 12.35
N ALA A 170 -20.50 -0.07 13.06
CA ALA A 170 -20.14 -0.50 14.40
C ALA A 170 -19.18 -1.70 14.37
N GLU A 171 -18.28 -1.80 15.36
CA GLU A 171 -17.34 -2.92 15.51
C GLU A 171 -18.06 -4.28 15.45
N LEU A 172 -19.17 -4.44 16.17
CA LEU A 172 -19.92 -5.70 16.20
C LEU A 172 -20.45 -6.11 14.81
N GLN A 173 -20.83 -5.14 13.97
CA GLN A 173 -21.27 -5.43 12.60
C GLN A 173 -20.09 -5.89 11.74
N VAL A 174 -18.95 -5.21 11.84
CA VAL A 174 -17.73 -5.58 11.11
C VAL A 174 -17.29 -6.98 11.49
N ILE A 175 -17.15 -7.27 12.79
CA ILE A 175 -16.76 -8.60 13.27
C ILE A 175 -17.80 -9.67 12.89
N GLY A 176 -19.09 -9.34 12.90
CA GLY A 176 -20.15 -10.24 12.42
C GLY A 176 -19.95 -10.62 10.95
N LYS A 177 -19.77 -9.64 10.07
CA LYS A 177 -19.55 -9.86 8.64
C LYS A 177 -18.25 -10.61 8.32
N LEU A 178 -17.19 -10.39 9.10
CA LEU A 178 -15.98 -11.21 8.98
C LEU A 178 -16.22 -12.67 9.37
N LYS A 179 -17.02 -12.94 10.41
CA LYS A 179 -17.35 -14.31 10.84
C LYS A 179 -18.27 -15.04 9.87
N ASP A 180 -19.13 -14.30 9.18
CA ASP A 180 -20.06 -14.85 8.19
C ASP A 180 -19.37 -15.19 6.85
N HIS A 181 -18.05 -15.04 6.76
CA HIS A 181 -17.28 -15.35 5.56
C HIS A 181 -17.54 -16.78 5.07
N ASN A 182 -18.00 -16.90 3.83
CA ASN A 182 -18.19 -18.16 3.15
C ASN A 182 -17.02 -18.44 2.21
N ARG A 183 -16.17 -19.41 2.56
CA ARG A 183 -15.00 -19.79 1.76
C ARG A 183 -15.34 -20.39 0.39
N GLU A 184 -16.57 -20.88 0.22
CA GLU A 184 -17.03 -21.46 -1.05
C GLU A 184 -17.56 -20.39 -2.03
N ASP A 185 -17.79 -19.16 -1.56
CA ASP A 185 -18.39 -18.07 -2.33
C ASP A 185 -17.30 -17.06 -2.76
N LEU A 186 -16.50 -17.47 -3.75
CA LEU A 186 -15.39 -16.63 -4.27
C LEU A 186 -15.89 -15.37 -5.00
N GLU A 187 -17.16 -15.36 -5.40
CA GLU A 187 -17.83 -14.27 -6.09
C GLU A 187 -18.34 -13.16 -5.15
N ASP A 188 -18.26 -13.37 -3.82
CA ASP A 188 -18.66 -12.41 -2.80
C ASP A 188 -17.46 -11.61 -2.27
N TYR A 189 -17.45 -10.32 -2.60
CA TYR A 189 -16.42 -9.38 -2.15
C TYR A 189 -16.71 -8.77 -0.78
N THR A 190 -17.85 -9.07 -0.16
CA THR A 190 -18.30 -8.49 1.11
C THR A 190 -17.21 -8.59 2.18
N THR A 191 -16.69 -9.80 2.44
CA THR A 191 -15.69 -10.02 3.49
C THR A 191 -14.45 -9.16 3.28
N ALA A 192 -14.01 -8.94 2.04
CA ALA A 192 -12.81 -8.16 1.75
C ALA A 192 -12.96 -6.69 2.16
N TYR A 193 -14.10 -6.06 1.84
CA TYR A 193 -14.34 -4.67 2.25
C TYR A 193 -14.58 -4.53 3.75
N TYR A 194 -15.18 -5.53 4.42
CA TYR A 194 -15.25 -5.53 5.88
C TYR A 194 -13.88 -5.76 6.54
N ALA A 195 -12.97 -6.50 5.89
CA ALA A 195 -11.59 -6.63 6.36
C ALA A 195 -10.86 -5.28 6.27
N GLN A 196 -11.04 -4.57 5.17
CA GLN A 196 -10.56 -3.20 5.01
C GLN A 196 -11.09 -2.26 6.10
N ALA A 197 -12.40 -2.31 6.39
CA ALA A 197 -13.01 -1.52 7.45
C ALA A 197 -12.39 -1.82 8.82
N ALA A 198 -12.17 -3.11 9.15
CA ALA A 198 -11.51 -3.51 10.38
C ALA A 198 -10.10 -2.91 10.53
N GLY A 199 -9.34 -2.86 9.44
CA GLY A 199 -8.04 -2.20 9.38
C GLY A 199 -8.11 -0.70 9.64
N ARG A 200 -9.03 0.01 8.96
CA ARG A 200 -9.23 1.45 9.12
C ARG A 200 -9.72 1.82 10.52
N MET A 201 -10.54 0.96 11.14
CA MET A 201 -11.05 1.10 12.51
C MET A 201 -10.06 0.63 13.58
N LYS A 202 -8.95 -0.02 13.18
CA LYS A 202 -7.94 -0.62 14.08
C LYS A 202 -8.53 -1.65 15.06
N LEU A 203 -9.37 -2.54 14.56
CA LEU A 203 -10.05 -3.55 15.38
C LEU A 203 -9.12 -4.72 15.72
N GLU A 204 -8.48 -4.68 16.89
CA GLU A 204 -7.67 -5.79 17.42
C GLU A 204 -8.46 -7.11 17.51
N SER A 205 -9.77 -7.02 17.76
CA SER A 205 -10.69 -8.16 17.81
C SER A 205 -10.83 -8.90 16.47
N ALA A 206 -10.47 -8.27 15.35
CA ALA A 206 -10.49 -8.88 14.01
C ALA A 206 -9.22 -9.67 13.69
N VAL A 207 -8.11 -9.45 14.40
CA VAL A 207 -6.78 -9.99 14.07
C VAL A 207 -6.78 -11.51 13.82
N PRO A 208 -7.44 -12.36 14.64
CA PRO A 208 -7.47 -13.80 14.37
C PRO A 208 -8.09 -14.15 13.02
N LEU A 209 -9.20 -13.48 12.64
CA LEU A 209 -9.89 -13.73 11.37
C LEU A 209 -9.05 -13.23 10.18
N LEU A 210 -8.46 -12.04 10.30
CA LEU A 210 -7.61 -11.47 9.25
C LEU A 210 -6.38 -12.34 8.98
N ILE A 211 -5.79 -12.96 10.00
CA ILE A 211 -4.69 -13.93 9.82
C ILE A 211 -5.18 -15.19 9.10
N GLU A 212 -6.37 -15.70 9.41
CA GLU A 212 -6.95 -16.85 8.69
C GLU A 212 -7.22 -16.54 7.22
N PHE A 213 -7.57 -15.31 6.89
CA PHE A 213 -7.86 -14.89 5.51
C PHE A 213 -6.62 -14.76 4.62
N LEU A 214 -5.40 -14.78 5.17
CA LEU A 214 -4.17 -14.81 4.38
C LEU A 214 -3.97 -16.11 3.57
N THR A 215 -4.80 -17.14 3.82
CA THR A 215 -4.86 -18.37 3.02
C THR A 215 -6.16 -18.47 2.20
N SER A 216 -6.87 -17.37 2.01
CA SER A 216 -8.07 -17.37 1.17
C SER A 216 -7.70 -17.54 -0.31
N GLU A 217 -8.60 -18.15 -1.08
CA GLU A 217 -8.51 -18.20 -2.55
C GLU A 217 -9.04 -16.91 -3.20
N ASN A 218 -9.63 -15.99 -2.42
CA ASN A 218 -10.03 -14.67 -2.89
C ASN A 218 -8.88 -13.67 -2.68
N ASP A 219 -8.20 -13.29 -3.77
CA ASP A 219 -7.03 -12.41 -3.75
C ASP A 219 -7.32 -11.03 -3.12
N LEU A 220 -8.49 -10.45 -3.40
CA LEU A 220 -8.89 -9.17 -2.81
C LEU A 220 -9.04 -9.30 -1.29
N LEU A 221 -9.61 -10.39 -0.79
CA LEU A 221 -9.72 -10.64 0.65
C LEU A 221 -8.34 -10.81 1.29
N VAL A 222 -7.39 -11.49 0.63
CA VAL A 222 -6.01 -11.63 1.11
C VAL A 222 -5.35 -10.24 1.21
N GLU A 223 -5.44 -9.44 0.14
CA GLU A 223 -4.87 -8.09 0.09
C GLU A 223 -5.44 -7.19 1.19
N GLN A 224 -6.78 -7.11 1.29
CA GLN A 224 -7.43 -6.28 2.31
C GLN A 224 -7.14 -6.77 3.74
N SER A 225 -6.98 -8.09 3.93
CA SER A 225 -6.64 -8.65 5.25
C SER A 225 -5.20 -8.33 5.64
N LEU A 226 -4.26 -8.42 4.70
CA LEU A 226 -2.87 -8.05 4.91
C LEU A 226 -2.75 -6.56 5.25
N ASP A 227 -3.37 -5.70 4.46
CA ASP A 227 -3.40 -4.25 4.68
C ASP A 227 -4.04 -3.91 6.03
N ALA A 228 -5.13 -4.59 6.40
CA ALA A 228 -5.78 -4.42 7.69
C ALA A 228 -4.87 -4.79 8.86
N LEU A 229 -4.14 -5.91 8.77
CA LEU A 229 -3.16 -6.33 9.78
C LEU A 229 -2.05 -5.29 9.95
N VAL A 230 -1.55 -4.71 8.86
CA VAL A 230 -0.52 -3.66 8.91
C VAL A 230 -1.06 -2.38 9.55
N ARG A 231 -2.29 -1.97 9.24
CA ARG A 231 -2.95 -0.78 9.83
C ARG A 231 -3.27 -0.94 11.31
N ILE A 232 -3.69 -2.14 11.74
CA ILE A 232 -3.89 -2.49 13.15
C ILE A 232 -2.53 -2.46 13.85
N GLY A 233 -1.55 -3.19 13.29
CA GLY A 233 -0.18 -3.28 13.79
C GLY A 233 -0.11 -3.81 15.22
N GLY A 234 0.99 -3.48 15.90
CA GLY A 234 1.21 -3.83 17.31
C GLY A 234 1.80 -5.23 17.54
N ASP A 235 2.28 -5.42 18.77
CA ASP A 235 3.03 -6.62 19.14
C ASP A 235 2.19 -7.91 19.11
N GLU A 236 0.86 -7.81 19.32
CA GLU A 236 -0.02 -8.99 19.22
C GLU A 236 -0.10 -9.51 17.78
N VAL A 237 -0.29 -8.63 16.79
CA VAL A 237 -0.32 -8.99 15.37
C VAL A 237 1.00 -9.66 14.97
N ILE A 238 2.12 -9.03 15.35
CA ILE A 238 3.47 -9.53 15.08
C ILE A 238 3.68 -10.91 15.71
N ALA A 239 3.32 -11.09 16.97
CA ALA A 239 3.48 -12.36 17.69
C ALA A 239 2.64 -13.48 17.05
N ARG A 240 1.40 -13.20 16.67
CA ARG A 240 0.51 -14.18 16.02
C ARG A 240 1.00 -14.58 14.63
N LEU A 241 1.38 -13.62 13.79
CA LEU A 241 1.95 -13.89 12.47
C LEU A 241 3.23 -14.72 12.59
N THR A 242 4.12 -14.35 13.51
CA THR A 242 5.37 -15.09 13.75
C THR A 242 5.10 -16.52 14.19
N SER A 243 4.23 -16.71 15.20
CA SER A 243 3.90 -18.04 15.72
C SER A 243 3.23 -18.91 14.66
N ARG A 244 2.35 -18.34 13.82
CA ARG A 244 1.68 -19.10 12.76
C ARG A 244 2.65 -19.45 11.65
N TYR A 245 3.52 -18.52 11.23
CA TYR A 245 4.56 -18.77 10.23
C TYR A 245 5.43 -19.97 10.61
N GLU A 246 5.88 -20.06 11.86
CA GLU A 246 6.73 -21.18 12.32
C GLU A 246 6.06 -22.56 12.25
N GLN A 247 4.73 -22.59 12.28
CA GLN A 247 3.93 -23.83 12.27
C GLN A 247 3.29 -24.11 10.91
N GLU A 248 3.34 -23.16 9.98
CA GLU A 248 2.66 -23.24 8.70
C GLU A 248 3.50 -23.97 7.64
N ALA A 249 2.83 -24.73 6.80
CA ALA A 249 3.38 -25.37 5.61
C ALA A 249 2.93 -24.68 4.31
N ASP A 250 1.82 -23.93 4.34
CA ASP A 250 1.35 -23.14 3.20
C ASP A 250 2.34 -22.04 2.81
N ASP A 251 2.81 -22.09 1.56
CA ASP A 251 3.81 -21.17 1.02
C ASP A 251 3.24 -19.74 0.87
N TYR A 252 1.98 -19.60 0.46
CA TYR A 252 1.34 -18.30 0.29
C TYR A 252 1.21 -17.57 1.62
N PHE A 253 0.75 -18.25 2.66
CA PHE A 253 0.68 -17.69 4.01
C PHE A 253 2.04 -17.14 4.45
N LYS A 254 3.11 -17.90 4.23
CA LYS A 254 4.47 -17.47 4.62
C LYS A 254 4.90 -16.22 3.90
N LEU A 255 4.64 -16.12 2.59
CA LEU A 255 4.94 -14.93 1.81
C LEU A 255 4.17 -13.70 2.32
N TYR A 256 2.86 -13.84 2.57
CA TYR A 256 2.03 -12.75 3.08
C TYR A 256 2.35 -12.35 4.52
N ALA A 257 2.65 -13.32 5.39
CA ALA A 257 3.08 -13.06 6.75
C ALA A 257 4.44 -12.32 6.78
N ALA A 258 5.40 -12.73 5.94
CA ALA A 258 6.68 -12.03 5.80
C ALA A 258 6.51 -10.61 5.25
N GLU A 259 5.59 -10.39 4.30
CA GLU A 259 5.21 -9.07 3.80
C GLU A 259 4.61 -8.19 4.90
N ALA A 260 3.59 -8.68 5.62
CA ALA A 260 2.96 -7.93 6.71
C ALA A 260 3.98 -7.54 7.79
N LEU A 261 4.85 -8.48 8.21
CA LEU A 261 5.94 -8.21 9.16
C LEU A 261 6.91 -7.15 8.63
N GLY A 262 7.26 -7.19 7.34
CA GLY A 262 8.15 -6.21 6.69
C GLY A 262 7.57 -4.80 6.55
N ARG A 263 6.24 -4.65 6.63
CA ARG A 263 5.52 -3.37 6.53
C ARG A 263 5.24 -2.73 7.90
N MET A 264 5.33 -3.48 8.99
CA MET A 264 5.13 -2.99 10.35
C MET A 264 6.44 -2.48 10.95
N SER A 265 6.66 -1.15 10.98
CA SER A 265 7.89 -0.53 11.52
C SER A 265 8.01 -0.64 13.06
N ALA A 266 8.22 -1.85 13.57
CA ALA A 266 8.34 -2.20 14.99
C ALA A 266 9.57 -3.10 15.26
N SER A 267 10.26 -2.89 16.38
CA SER A 267 11.49 -3.64 16.69
C SER A 267 11.21 -5.12 16.94
N SER A 268 9.99 -5.42 17.40
CA SER A 268 9.47 -6.78 17.49
C SER A 268 9.34 -7.43 16.11
N ALA A 269 8.90 -6.70 15.07
CA ALA A 269 8.85 -7.19 13.70
C ALA A 269 10.26 -7.48 13.14
N GLU A 270 11.24 -6.59 13.38
CA GLU A 270 12.64 -6.84 13.01
C GLU A 270 13.18 -8.10 13.69
N SER A 271 12.92 -8.26 14.99
CA SER A 271 13.33 -9.43 15.77
C SER A 271 12.70 -10.71 15.23
N SER A 272 11.39 -10.68 14.91
CA SER A 272 10.67 -11.80 14.31
C SER A 272 11.24 -12.17 12.94
N LEU A 273 11.44 -11.20 12.03
CA LEU A 273 12.00 -11.47 10.71
C LEU A 273 13.41 -12.07 10.78
N LEU A 274 14.28 -11.57 11.68
CA LEU A 274 15.60 -12.14 11.91
C LEU A 274 15.52 -13.59 12.44
N GLN A 275 14.63 -13.86 13.39
CA GLN A 275 14.41 -15.20 13.94
C GLN A 275 13.92 -16.17 12.85
N LEU A 276 12.92 -15.77 12.06
CA LEU A 276 12.35 -16.59 11.00
C LEU A 276 13.41 -16.87 9.92
N LEU A 277 14.16 -15.85 9.50
CA LEU A 277 15.19 -15.98 8.47
C LEU A 277 16.30 -16.97 8.85
N GLN A 278 16.68 -17.04 10.13
CA GLN A 278 17.69 -18.01 10.61
C GLN A 278 17.24 -19.46 10.46
N LYS A 279 15.94 -19.72 10.58
CA LYS A 279 15.35 -21.06 10.54
C LYS A 279 14.85 -21.45 9.15
N GLU A 280 14.59 -20.47 8.29
CA GLU A 280 14.04 -20.70 6.96
C GLU A 280 15.03 -21.43 6.04
N ARG A 281 14.50 -22.34 5.23
CA ARG A 281 15.25 -23.20 4.30
C ARG A 281 14.75 -23.08 2.87
N ASN A 282 13.52 -22.63 2.67
CA ASN A 282 13.02 -22.27 1.35
C ASN A 282 13.64 -20.93 0.91
N LEU A 283 14.28 -20.92 -0.27
CA LEU A 283 15.03 -19.76 -0.77
C LEU A 283 14.12 -18.55 -1.05
N THR A 284 12.93 -18.78 -1.61
CA THR A 284 11.93 -17.74 -1.91
C THR A 284 11.42 -17.09 -0.62
N HIS A 285 11.09 -17.90 0.39
CA HIS A 285 10.65 -17.39 1.69
C HIS A 285 11.75 -16.61 2.42
N ALA A 286 12.98 -17.14 2.42
CA ALA A 286 14.13 -16.43 2.98
C ALA A 286 14.34 -15.09 2.27
N THR A 287 14.16 -15.06 0.95
CA THR A 287 14.27 -13.84 0.13
C THR A 287 13.18 -12.84 0.53
N LYS A 288 11.94 -13.28 0.74
CA LYS A 288 10.86 -12.41 1.22
C LYS A 288 11.12 -11.84 2.61
N LEU A 289 11.60 -12.66 3.56
CA LEU A 289 11.96 -12.23 4.91
C LEU A 289 13.09 -11.20 4.90
N ALA A 290 14.13 -11.42 4.08
CA ALA A 290 15.23 -10.48 3.88
C ALA A 290 14.79 -9.17 3.25
N SER A 291 13.84 -9.22 2.31
CA SER A 291 13.19 -8.02 1.76
C SER A 291 12.44 -7.25 2.83
N GLY A 292 11.69 -7.94 3.70
CA GLY A 292 11.02 -7.32 4.85
C GLY A 292 12.01 -6.60 5.76
N LEU A 293 13.16 -7.20 6.07
CA LEU A 293 14.23 -6.57 6.85
C LEU A 293 14.81 -5.32 6.17
N CYS A 294 14.87 -5.31 4.84
CA CYS A 294 15.28 -4.12 4.08
C CYS A 294 14.23 -3.01 4.20
N ARG A 295 12.95 -3.34 4.05
CA ARG A 295 11.81 -2.40 4.13
C ARG A 295 11.66 -1.76 5.50
N LEU A 296 11.90 -2.50 6.59
CA LEU A 296 11.95 -1.94 7.94
C LEU A 296 13.07 -0.90 8.13
N GLY A 297 14.09 -0.92 7.27
CA GLY A 297 15.10 0.14 7.22
C GLY A 297 16.07 0.15 8.40
N SER A 298 16.32 -0.98 9.03
CA SER A 298 17.34 -1.06 10.08
C SER A 298 18.72 -1.22 9.49
N ALA A 299 19.67 -0.37 9.88
CA ALA A 299 21.08 -0.55 9.53
C ALA A 299 21.65 -1.88 10.06
N GLN A 300 21.04 -2.47 11.10
CA GLN A 300 21.48 -3.76 11.67
C GLN A 300 21.20 -4.95 10.73
N SER A 301 20.20 -4.85 9.85
CA SER A 301 19.88 -5.91 8.90
C SER A 301 20.79 -5.90 7.67
N VAL A 302 21.45 -4.78 7.36
CA VAL A 302 22.34 -4.62 6.20
C VAL A 302 23.39 -5.76 6.09
N PRO A 303 24.21 -6.06 7.11
CA PRO A 303 25.19 -7.15 6.99
C PRO A 303 24.55 -8.54 6.83
N VAL A 304 23.35 -8.74 7.38
CA VAL A 304 22.63 -10.02 7.27
C VAL A 304 22.15 -10.22 5.84
N VAL A 305 21.51 -9.21 5.25
CA VAL A 305 20.98 -9.28 3.89
C VAL A 305 22.10 -9.25 2.85
N ALA A 306 23.16 -8.44 3.04
CA ALA A 306 24.32 -8.43 2.14
C ALA A 306 24.95 -9.81 2.03
N LYS A 307 25.17 -10.48 3.17
CA LYS A 307 25.67 -11.86 3.21
C LYS A 307 24.72 -12.84 2.52
N MET A 308 23.41 -12.66 2.67
CA MET A 308 22.44 -13.49 1.96
C MET A 308 22.54 -13.33 0.44
N ILE A 309 22.68 -12.09 -0.05
CA ILE A 309 22.88 -11.82 -1.48
C ILE A 309 24.13 -12.52 -2.01
N GLU A 310 25.24 -12.51 -1.24
CA GLU A 310 26.47 -13.23 -1.60
C GLU A 310 26.30 -14.75 -1.63
N MET A 311 25.51 -15.31 -0.72
CA MET A 311 25.24 -16.75 -0.64
C MET A 311 24.23 -17.24 -1.69
N GLY A 312 23.50 -16.32 -2.33
CA GLY A 312 22.44 -16.59 -3.28
C GLY A 312 21.05 -16.36 -2.68
N PHE A 313 20.17 -15.80 -3.51
CA PHE A 313 18.76 -15.53 -3.20
C PHE A 313 17.92 -15.85 -4.44
N ASP A 314 16.59 -15.85 -4.28
CA ASP A 314 15.66 -16.07 -5.39
C ASP A 314 15.47 -14.77 -6.18
N ASP A 315 16.36 -14.52 -7.14
CA ASP A 315 16.38 -13.29 -7.96
C ASP A 315 15.38 -13.31 -9.13
N GLU A 316 14.77 -14.47 -9.40
CA GLU A 316 13.60 -14.61 -10.28
C GLU A 316 12.33 -14.09 -9.59
N TYR A 317 12.19 -14.34 -8.28
CA TYR A 317 11.07 -13.85 -7.48
C TYR A 317 11.19 -12.36 -7.09
N LEU A 318 12.31 -11.94 -6.48
CA LEU A 318 12.49 -10.57 -6.00
C LEU A 318 13.96 -10.15 -5.94
N ASP A 319 14.28 -8.95 -6.44
CA ASP A 319 15.65 -8.44 -6.44
C ASP A 319 16.06 -7.79 -5.11
N LEU A 320 16.70 -8.57 -4.22
CA LEU A 320 17.15 -8.05 -2.91
C LEU A 320 18.17 -6.91 -3.01
N ARG A 321 18.87 -6.77 -4.14
CA ARG A 321 19.85 -5.69 -4.33
C ARG A 321 19.16 -4.33 -4.35
N GLU A 322 17.98 -4.23 -4.95
CA GLU A 322 17.20 -3.00 -5.00
C GLU A 322 16.77 -2.59 -3.58
N ALA A 323 16.16 -3.53 -2.84
CA ALA A 323 15.70 -3.29 -1.48
C ALA A 323 16.85 -2.93 -0.53
N LEU A 324 17.98 -3.64 -0.61
CA LEU A 324 19.14 -3.37 0.23
C LEU A 324 19.85 -2.07 -0.15
N TYR A 325 19.91 -1.73 -1.44
CA TYR A 325 20.46 -0.46 -1.91
C TYR A 325 19.69 0.72 -1.31
N ILE A 326 18.35 0.70 -1.40
CA ILE A 326 17.50 1.73 -0.80
C ILE A 326 17.76 1.84 0.71
N ASN A 327 17.81 0.69 1.41
CA ASN A 327 18.08 0.68 2.85
C ASN A 327 19.44 1.31 3.18
N CYS A 328 20.49 0.95 2.43
CA CYS A 328 21.84 1.48 2.61
C CYS A 328 21.90 3.00 2.40
N ILE A 329 21.34 3.51 1.29
CA ILE A 329 21.34 4.95 0.99
C ILE A 329 20.59 5.72 2.08
N MET A 330 19.40 5.25 2.48
CA MET A 330 18.60 5.92 3.49
C MET A 330 19.24 5.91 4.89
N ASN A 331 19.99 4.86 5.23
CA ASN A 331 20.77 4.78 6.47
C ASN A 331 22.17 5.39 6.36
N GLN A 332 22.57 5.90 5.19
CA GLN A 332 23.94 6.40 4.92
C GLN A 332 25.02 5.34 5.23
N VAL A 333 24.73 4.08 4.92
CA VAL A 333 25.64 2.94 5.07
C VAL A 333 26.28 2.64 3.72
N GLU A 334 27.60 2.70 3.66
CA GLU A 334 28.37 2.35 2.46
C GLU A 334 28.84 0.90 2.53
N ILE A 335 28.59 0.14 1.47
CA ILE A 335 29.17 -1.19 1.25
C ILE A 335 29.81 -1.24 -0.15
N PRO A 336 30.90 -2.01 -0.35
CA PRO A 336 31.67 -2.01 -1.60
C PRO A 336 30.84 -2.27 -2.87
N GLU A 337 29.75 -3.01 -2.74
CA GLU A 337 28.93 -3.48 -3.84
C GLU A 337 27.92 -2.45 -4.35
N LEU A 338 27.58 -1.39 -3.59
CA LEU A 338 26.47 -0.47 -3.92
C LEU A 338 26.62 0.14 -5.31
N SER A 339 27.81 0.64 -5.64
CA SER A 339 28.08 1.25 -6.95
C SER A 339 27.94 0.26 -8.10
N ARG A 340 28.25 -1.02 -7.87
CA ARG A 340 28.08 -2.08 -8.86
C ARG A 340 26.60 -2.44 -8.99
N TRP A 341 25.92 -2.69 -7.88
CA TRP A 341 24.50 -3.04 -7.87
C TRP A 341 23.64 -1.95 -8.50
N ARG A 342 23.92 -0.67 -8.23
CA ARG A 342 23.15 0.42 -8.83
C ARG A 342 23.16 0.38 -10.35
N LYS A 343 24.34 0.11 -10.94
CA LYS A 343 24.51 -0.05 -12.39
C LYS A 343 23.80 -1.30 -12.91
N GLU A 344 23.88 -2.42 -12.20
CA GLU A 344 23.20 -3.66 -12.59
C GLU A 344 21.67 -3.48 -12.63
N ILE A 345 21.10 -2.81 -11.61
CA ILE A 345 19.68 -2.48 -11.53
C ILE A 345 19.28 -1.58 -12.70
N GLU A 346 20.03 -0.51 -12.95
CA GLU A 346 19.84 0.40 -14.08
C GLU A 346 19.78 -0.34 -15.43
N HIS A 347 20.68 -1.31 -15.64
CA HIS A 347 20.71 -2.09 -16.88
C HIS A 347 19.54 -3.07 -16.97
N LYS A 348 19.06 -3.62 -15.84
CA LYS A 348 17.91 -4.51 -15.78
C LYS A 348 16.62 -3.76 -16.13
N ASP A 349 16.43 -2.57 -15.56
CA ASP A 349 15.27 -1.72 -15.82
C ASP A 349 15.22 -1.24 -17.26
N ALA A 350 16.36 -0.85 -17.83
CA ALA A 350 16.45 -0.48 -19.24
C ALA A 350 16.04 -1.62 -20.19
N ARG A 351 16.27 -2.89 -19.82
CA ARG A 351 15.85 -4.06 -20.61
C ARG A 351 14.38 -4.43 -20.44
N ARG A 352 13.73 -4.03 -19.35
CA ARG A 352 12.28 -4.23 -19.14
C ARG A 352 11.42 -3.25 -19.95
N HIS A 353 12.02 -2.16 -20.43
CA HIS A 353 11.34 -1.08 -21.17
C HIS A 353 11.69 -1.01 -22.68
N VAL A 354 12.40 -2.02 -23.21
CA VAL A 354 12.67 -2.24 -24.65
C VAL A 354 11.88 -3.44 -25.11
#